data_AF-A0A257QG06-F1
#
_entry.id   AF-A0A257QG06-F1
#
_cell.length_a   1.000
_cell.length_b   1.000
_cell.length_c   1.000
_cell.angle_alpha   90.00
_cell.angle_beta   90.00
_cell.angle_gamma   90.00
#
_symmetry.space_group_name_H-M   'P 1'
#
loop_
_entity.id
_entity.type
_entity.pdbx_description
1 polymer ?
#
loop_
_entity_poly.entity_id
_entity_poly.type
_entity_poly.pdbx_seq_one_letter_code
_entity_poly.pdbx_strand_id
1 'polypeptide(L)'
;QGLPTLQLTKNYLSGVDTDQRQITKPVTGTFAGQRNGVALVAGSSAGNYSLDTTTGLVTFVADASSNASSITVGATMQVVLTVNPGTLTAGKLIYLSGFSGTDAALVNGIAHLINSVSGAGPYTFMLATVTTGKTITLGSGAGAKYPQVSDALTWTGEFDVPVRFDTDKLKSRFDNAEITMPGVVGETFHYLEPLPIVEIRDIS
;
A
#
# COMPACT_ATOMS: atom_id res chain seq x y z
N GLN A 1 -3.59 -6.88 0.41
CA GLN A 1 -2.78 -7.96 -0.21
C GLN A 1 -3.55 -8.51 -1.41
N GLY A 2 -2.87 -9.04 -2.43
CA GLY A 2 -3.45 -9.47 -3.71
C GLY A 2 -3.67 -8.33 -4.72
N LEU A 3 -3.30 -7.11 -4.35
CA LEU A 3 -3.48 -5.88 -5.14
C LEU A 3 -2.11 -5.30 -5.51
N PRO A 4 -2.01 -4.53 -6.62
CA PRO A 4 -0.78 -3.86 -7.01
C PRO A 4 -0.31 -2.82 -5.99
N THR A 5 -1.23 -2.07 -5.40
CA THR A 5 -0.91 -0.95 -4.52
C THR A 5 -1.37 -1.23 -3.09
N LEU A 6 -0.51 -0.95 -2.13
CA LEU A 6 -0.76 -1.06 -0.69
C LEU A 6 -0.37 0.24 0.01
N GLN A 7 -1.13 0.62 1.03
CA GLN A 7 -0.83 1.77 1.87
C GLN A 7 0.18 1.38 2.96
N LEU A 8 1.23 2.21 3.16
CA LEU A 8 2.09 2.07 4.34
C LEU A 8 1.30 2.37 5.60
N THR A 9 1.43 1.46 6.57
CA THR A 9 0.78 1.57 7.87
C THR A 9 1.78 1.28 8.98
N LYS A 10 1.61 1.94 10.12
CA LYS A 10 2.29 1.62 11.37
C LYS A 10 1.27 1.12 12.37
N ASN A 11 1.51 -0.08 12.89
CA ASN A 11 0.69 -0.66 13.94
C ASN A 11 1.28 -0.26 15.29
N TYR A 12 0.51 0.44 16.10
CA TYR A 12 0.80 0.69 17.50
C TYR A 12 0.11 -0.38 18.34
N LEU A 13 0.91 -1.26 18.95
CA LEU A 13 0.38 -2.27 19.86
C LEU A 13 0.35 -1.71 21.29
N SER A 14 -0.80 -1.84 21.94
CA SER A 14 -0.99 -1.56 23.36
C SER A 14 -1.72 -2.74 24.00
N GLY A 15 -0.97 -3.71 24.51
CA GLY A 15 -1.53 -4.97 25.01
C GLY A 15 -2.18 -5.77 23.88
N VAL A 16 -3.50 -5.98 23.94
CA VAL A 16 -4.28 -6.67 22.89
C VAL A 16 -4.87 -5.70 21.86
N ASP A 17 -4.82 -4.39 22.13
CA ASP A 17 -5.33 -3.38 21.22
C ASP A 17 -4.27 -3.02 20.17
N THR A 18 -4.70 -2.93 18.92
CA THR A 18 -3.85 -2.48 17.80
C THR A 18 -4.49 -1.26 17.16
N ASP A 19 -3.81 -0.12 17.23
CA ASP A 19 -4.16 1.08 16.46
C ASP A 19 -3.31 1.13 15.19
N GLN A 20 -3.96 1.31 14.03
CA GLN A 20 -3.28 1.37 12.75
C GLN A 20 -3.24 2.81 12.25
N ARG A 21 -2.03 3.35 12.12
CA ARG A 21 -1.79 4.66 11.53
C ARG A 21 -1.42 4.51 10.06
N GLN A 22 -2.22 5.10 9.18
CA GLN A 22 -1.80 5.32 7.79
C GLN A 22 -0.60 6.30 7.75
N ILE A 23 0.43 5.94 7.01
CA ILE A 23 1.61 6.77 6.78
C ILE A 23 1.47 7.41 5.41
N THR A 24 1.28 8.74 5.36
CA THR A 24 1.14 9.48 4.10
C THR A 24 2.44 10.16 3.65
N LYS A 25 3.40 10.40 4.56
CA LYS A 25 4.66 11.08 4.25
C LYS A 25 5.89 10.32 4.77
N PRO A 26 6.22 9.14 4.21
CA PRO A 26 7.47 8.46 4.56
C PRO A 26 8.67 9.31 4.12
N VAL A 27 9.72 9.35 4.94
CA VAL A 27 10.93 10.12 4.62
C VAL A 27 11.68 9.41 3.48
N THR A 28 11.92 10.16 2.40
CA THR A 28 12.63 9.66 1.22
C THR A 28 13.96 9.02 1.60
N GLY A 29 14.23 7.83 1.07
CA GLY A 29 15.49 7.11 1.29
C GLY A 29 15.56 6.29 2.58
N THR A 30 14.57 6.39 3.47
CA THR A 30 14.55 5.63 4.74
C THR A 30 13.72 4.36 4.69
N PHE A 31 12.84 4.21 3.69
CA PHE A 31 11.99 3.04 3.55
C PHE A 31 12.81 1.78 3.25
N ALA A 32 12.69 0.79 4.12
CA ALA A 32 13.23 -0.55 3.96
C ALA A 32 12.12 -1.59 4.14
N GLY A 33 11.47 -1.94 3.03
CA GLY A 33 10.43 -2.98 3.00
C GLY A 33 11.02 -4.39 2.89
N GLN A 34 10.31 -5.37 3.43
CA GLN A 34 10.64 -6.79 3.33
C GLN A 34 9.37 -7.59 2.98
N ARG A 35 9.55 -8.66 2.20
CA ARG A 35 8.55 -9.70 1.93
C ARG A 35 9.13 -11.04 2.35
N ASN A 36 8.48 -11.71 3.30
CA ASN A 36 8.92 -13.01 3.84
C ASN A 36 10.38 -12.96 4.35
N GLY A 37 10.78 -11.86 4.99
CA GLY A 37 12.14 -11.64 5.48
C GLY A 37 13.19 -11.31 4.41
N VAL A 38 12.78 -11.17 3.14
CA VAL A 38 13.67 -10.75 2.04
C VAL A 38 13.43 -9.28 1.73
N ALA A 39 14.50 -8.49 1.63
CA ALA A 39 14.42 -7.08 1.28
C ALA A 39 13.74 -6.87 -0.08
N LEU A 40 12.80 -5.92 -0.13
CA LEU A 40 12.17 -5.49 -1.37
C LEU A 40 13.15 -4.66 -2.20
N VAL A 41 13.09 -4.82 -3.53
CA VAL A 41 13.93 -4.09 -4.47
C VAL A 41 13.10 -3.04 -5.19
N ALA A 42 13.56 -1.80 -5.21
CA ALA A 42 12.91 -0.74 -5.96
C ALA A 42 13.16 -0.91 -7.47
N GLY A 43 12.15 -0.66 -8.30
CA GLY A 43 12.29 -0.65 -9.76
C GLY A 43 11.11 -1.28 -10.50
N SER A 44 11.33 -1.60 -11.77
CA SER A 44 10.26 -2.00 -12.71
C SER A 44 10.24 -3.48 -13.08
N SER A 45 11.12 -4.30 -12.50
CA SER A 45 11.14 -5.75 -12.73
C SER A 45 10.06 -6.46 -11.93
N ALA A 46 9.70 -7.68 -12.32
CA ALA A 46 8.69 -8.48 -11.62
C ALA A 46 9.02 -8.62 -10.12
N GLY A 47 8.02 -8.35 -9.27
CA GLY A 47 8.18 -8.37 -7.81
C GLY A 47 8.84 -7.13 -7.18
N ASN A 48 9.39 -6.22 -7.98
CA ASN A 48 9.91 -4.94 -7.49
C ASN A 48 8.77 -4.00 -7.08
N TYR A 49 9.14 -2.89 -6.44
CA TYR A 49 8.19 -1.85 -6.02
C TYR A 49 8.63 -0.44 -6.42
N SER A 50 7.67 0.47 -6.38
CA SER A 50 7.88 1.91 -6.25
C SER A 50 7.17 2.43 -5.00
N LEU A 51 7.67 3.50 -4.41
CA LEU A 51 7.06 4.18 -3.26
C LEU A 51 6.77 5.63 -3.64
N ASP A 52 5.53 6.05 -3.47
CA ASP A 52 5.15 7.47 -3.47
C ASP A 52 5.33 8.02 -2.05
N THR A 53 6.31 8.90 -1.87
CA THR A 53 6.62 9.50 -0.56
C THR A 53 5.69 10.65 -0.16
N THR A 54 4.76 11.04 -1.03
CA THR A 54 3.74 12.07 -0.76
C THR A 54 2.43 11.47 -0.27
N THR A 55 2.15 10.21 -0.64
CA THR A 55 0.92 9.49 -0.26
C THR A 55 1.19 8.25 0.60
N GLY A 56 2.43 7.77 0.64
CA GLY A 56 2.84 6.53 1.31
C GLY A 56 2.31 5.27 0.64
N LEU A 57 1.95 5.35 -0.64
CA LEU A 57 1.53 4.20 -1.43
C LEU A 57 2.74 3.43 -1.95
N VAL A 58 2.81 2.14 -1.63
CA VAL A 58 3.76 1.20 -2.22
C VAL A 58 3.05 0.49 -3.36
N THR A 59 3.58 0.62 -4.58
CA THR A 59 3.06 -0.07 -5.76
C THR A 59 4.03 -1.14 -6.21
N PHE A 60 3.56 -2.37 -6.24
CA PHE A 60 4.31 -3.53 -6.73
C PHE A 60 4.12 -3.70 -8.24
N VAL A 61 5.19 -4.09 -8.90
CA VAL A 61 5.12 -4.75 -10.21
C VAL A 61 4.63 -6.17 -9.97
N ALA A 62 3.76 -6.69 -10.85
CA ALA A 62 3.26 -8.06 -10.74
C ALA A 62 4.45 -9.04 -10.65
N ASP A 63 4.35 -10.02 -9.75
CA ASP A 63 5.33 -11.11 -9.64
C ASP A 63 5.34 -11.93 -10.94
N ALA A 64 4.17 -12.10 -11.53
CA ALA A 64 3.95 -12.72 -12.83
C ALA A 64 2.55 -12.33 -13.34
N SER A 65 2.37 -12.34 -14.66
CA SER A 65 1.09 -12.12 -15.31
C SER A 65 0.90 -13.04 -16.51
N SER A 66 -0.35 -13.26 -16.88
CA SER A 66 -0.71 -13.99 -18.09
C SER A 66 -1.98 -13.41 -18.70
N ASN A 67 -2.03 -13.35 -20.03
CA ASN A 67 -3.24 -13.00 -20.74
C ASN A 67 -4.29 -14.09 -20.56
N ALA A 68 -5.54 -13.68 -20.46
CA ALA A 68 -6.68 -14.57 -20.50
C ALA A 68 -6.98 -14.95 -21.96
N SER A 69 -7.39 -16.19 -22.16
CA SER A 69 -7.94 -16.69 -23.43
C SER A 69 -9.46 -16.77 -23.41
N SER A 70 -10.07 -16.86 -22.22
CA SER A 70 -11.52 -16.77 -22.07
C SER A 70 -11.93 -16.36 -20.66
N ILE A 71 -13.17 -15.87 -20.56
CA ILE A 71 -13.91 -15.68 -19.32
C ILE A 71 -15.30 -16.28 -19.50
N THR A 72 -15.76 -17.03 -18.50
CA THR A 72 -17.12 -17.56 -18.44
C THR A 72 -17.78 -17.06 -17.16
N VAL A 73 -18.86 -16.29 -17.30
CA VAL A 73 -19.63 -15.75 -16.18
C VAL A 73 -20.49 -16.83 -15.54
N GLY A 74 -20.79 -16.68 -14.25
CA GLY A 74 -21.65 -17.61 -13.52
C GLY A 74 -21.53 -17.51 -12.01
N ALA A 75 -22.18 -18.44 -11.31
CA ALA A 75 -22.10 -18.51 -9.84
C ALA A 75 -20.67 -18.83 -9.37
N THR A 76 -19.91 -19.53 -10.20
CA THR A 76 -18.46 -19.65 -10.07
C THR A 76 -17.85 -19.21 -11.39
N MET A 77 -17.33 -17.98 -11.41
CA MET A 77 -16.69 -17.43 -12.60
C MET A 77 -15.45 -18.25 -12.96
N GLN A 78 -15.27 -18.51 -14.25
CA GLN A 78 -14.09 -19.17 -14.78
C GLN A 78 -13.29 -18.22 -15.65
N VAL A 79 -11.98 -18.16 -15.43
CA VAL A 79 -11.04 -17.45 -16.29
C VAL A 79 -9.98 -18.43 -16.73
N VAL A 80 -9.73 -18.51 -18.03
CA VAL A 80 -8.68 -19.37 -18.59
C VAL A 80 -7.49 -18.50 -18.94
N LEU A 81 -6.32 -18.81 -18.38
CA LEU A 81 -5.05 -18.13 -18.67
C LEU A 81 -4.09 -19.05 -19.42
N THR A 82 -3.25 -18.50 -20.27
CA THR A 82 -2.26 -19.28 -21.03
C THR A 82 -1.24 -19.94 -20.10
N VAL A 83 -0.80 -19.23 -19.07
CA VAL A 83 0.09 -19.75 -18.02
C VAL A 83 -0.51 -19.46 -16.65
N ASN A 84 -0.14 -20.26 -15.65
CA ASN A 84 -0.45 -19.96 -14.25
C ASN A 84 0.56 -18.93 -13.71
N PRO A 85 0.17 -17.65 -13.50
CA PRO A 85 1.11 -16.61 -13.11
C PRO A 85 1.64 -16.86 -11.70
N GLY A 86 2.90 -17.32 -11.60
CA GLY A 86 3.55 -17.57 -10.33
C GLY A 86 2.89 -18.69 -9.50
N THR A 87 2.45 -19.75 -10.20
CA THR A 87 1.99 -21.03 -9.62
C THR A 87 0.91 -20.88 -8.55
N LEU A 88 -0.10 -20.04 -8.83
CA LEU A 88 -1.26 -19.84 -7.97
C LEU A 88 -2.07 -21.14 -7.81
N THR A 89 -2.63 -21.30 -6.62
CA THR A 89 -3.43 -22.47 -6.21
C THR A 89 -4.68 -22.00 -5.45
N ALA A 90 -5.55 -22.95 -5.09
CA ALA A 90 -6.73 -22.66 -4.27
C ALA A 90 -6.37 -21.91 -2.97
N GLY A 91 -7.21 -20.96 -2.57
CA GLY A 91 -7.01 -20.11 -1.40
C GLY A 91 -6.08 -18.91 -1.62
N LYS A 92 -5.39 -18.82 -2.76
CA LYS A 92 -4.65 -17.63 -3.18
C LYS A 92 -5.55 -16.62 -3.87
N LEU A 93 -5.03 -15.42 -4.09
CA LEU A 93 -5.68 -14.31 -4.79
C LEU A 93 -5.08 -14.11 -6.17
N ILE A 94 -5.94 -13.91 -7.18
CA ILE A 94 -5.55 -13.45 -8.51
C ILE A 94 -6.14 -12.06 -8.79
N TYR A 95 -5.31 -11.14 -9.26
CA TYR A 95 -5.77 -9.82 -9.67
C TYR A 95 -6.16 -9.85 -11.14
N LEU A 96 -7.36 -9.37 -11.47
CA LEU A 96 -7.88 -9.34 -12.84
C LEU A 96 -7.93 -7.91 -13.38
N SER A 97 -7.63 -7.75 -14.67
CA SER A 97 -7.67 -6.46 -15.37
C SER A 97 -7.91 -6.66 -16.86
N GLY A 98 -8.33 -5.62 -17.57
CA GLY A 98 -8.46 -5.62 -19.03
C GLY A 98 -9.69 -6.33 -19.59
N PHE A 99 -10.56 -6.91 -18.74
CA PHE A 99 -11.84 -7.47 -19.20
C PHE A 99 -12.77 -6.37 -19.69
N SER A 100 -13.68 -6.71 -20.61
CA SER A 100 -14.60 -5.77 -21.25
C SER A 100 -16.06 -6.12 -20.96
N GLY A 101 -17.01 -5.28 -21.41
CA GLY A 101 -18.44 -5.45 -21.16
C GLY A 101 -18.98 -4.50 -20.09
N THR A 102 -20.31 -4.34 -20.06
CA THR A 102 -21.00 -3.37 -19.19
C THR A 102 -20.75 -3.62 -17.70
N ASP A 103 -20.52 -4.87 -17.30
CA ASP A 103 -20.30 -5.27 -15.91
C ASP A 103 -18.80 -5.51 -15.59
N ALA A 104 -17.86 -5.13 -16.47
CA ALA A 104 -16.43 -5.44 -16.32
C ALA A 104 -15.79 -4.87 -15.04
N ALA A 105 -16.35 -3.81 -14.46
CA ALA A 105 -15.91 -3.24 -13.19
C ALA A 105 -16.06 -4.22 -12.00
N LEU A 106 -16.89 -5.26 -12.12
CA LEU A 106 -17.02 -6.31 -11.09
C LEU A 106 -15.80 -7.24 -11.02
N VAL A 107 -14.93 -7.22 -12.04
CA VAL A 107 -13.74 -8.08 -12.11
C VAL A 107 -12.45 -7.29 -12.25
N ASN A 108 -12.47 -6.16 -12.95
CA ASN A 108 -11.27 -5.36 -13.14
C ASN A 108 -10.93 -4.59 -11.87
N GLY A 109 -9.63 -4.54 -11.54
CA GLY A 109 -9.14 -3.67 -10.46
C GLY A 109 -9.23 -4.27 -9.07
N ILE A 110 -9.64 -5.55 -8.95
CA ILE A 110 -9.78 -6.23 -7.67
C ILE A 110 -9.06 -7.58 -7.64
N ALA A 111 -8.84 -8.09 -6.43
CA ALA A 111 -8.25 -9.40 -6.19
C ALA A 111 -9.35 -10.44 -5.92
N HIS A 112 -9.33 -11.55 -6.66
CA HIS A 112 -10.31 -12.61 -6.59
C HIS A 112 -9.75 -13.83 -5.86
N LEU A 113 -10.53 -14.39 -4.91
CA LEU A 113 -10.20 -15.66 -4.28
C LEU A 113 -10.34 -16.81 -5.29
N ILE A 114 -9.32 -17.65 -5.34
CA ILE A 114 -9.28 -18.84 -6.19
C ILE A 114 -9.89 -20.02 -5.41
N ASN A 115 -10.96 -20.60 -5.94
CA ASN A 115 -11.54 -21.85 -5.42
C ASN A 115 -10.73 -23.07 -5.87
N SER A 116 -10.32 -23.10 -7.13
CA SER A 116 -9.47 -24.16 -7.70
C SER A 116 -8.74 -23.68 -8.95
N VAL A 117 -7.65 -24.37 -9.28
CA VAL A 117 -6.91 -24.23 -10.54
C VAL A 117 -6.80 -25.62 -11.15
N SER A 118 -7.11 -25.75 -12.43
CA SER A 118 -7.02 -27.02 -13.17
C SER A 118 -6.35 -26.83 -14.52
N GLY A 119 -5.87 -27.94 -15.09
CA GLY A 119 -5.15 -27.97 -16.36
C GLY A 119 -3.64 -28.01 -16.17
N ALA A 120 -2.93 -28.41 -17.23
CA ALA A 120 -1.48 -28.36 -17.34
C ALA A 120 -1.03 -27.33 -18.38
N GLY A 121 -1.89 -26.32 -18.62
CA GLY A 121 -1.81 -25.41 -19.76
C GLY A 121 -2.88 -25.74 -20.82
N PRO A 122 -3.62 -24.72 -21.31
CA PRO A 122 -3.99 -23.50 -20.58
C PRO A 122 -4.58 -23.85 -19.20
N TYR A 123 -4.57 -22.89 -18.27
CA TYR A 123 -5.02 -23.09 -16.88
C TYR A 123 -6.38 -22.45 -16.67
N THR A 124 -7.33 -23.23 -16.16
CA THR A 124 -8.66 -22.75 -15.77
C THR A 124 -8.67 -22.41 -14.29
N PHE A 125 -9.00 -21.16 -13.98
CA PHE A 125 -9.19 -20.66 -12.63
C PHE A 125 -10.68 -20.57 -12.32
N MET A 126 -11.14 -21.30 -11.31
CA MET A 126 -12.48 -21.13 -10.75
C MET A 126 -12.40 -20.13 -9.60
N LEU A 127 -13.16 -19.04 -9.68
CA LEU A 127 -13.08 -17.90 -8.77
C LEU A 127 -14.35 -17.75 -7.92
N ALA A 128 -14.20 -17.31 -6.69
CA ALA A 128 -15.31 -17.16 -5.73
C ALA A 128 -16.29 -16.03 -6.09
N THR A 129 -15.89 -15.12 -6.99
CA THR A 129 -16.73 -13.98 -7.39
C THR A 129 -17.90 -14.44 -8.26
N VAL A 130 -19.11 -14.12 -7.79
CA VAL A 130 -20.36 -14.43 -8.48
C VAL A 130 -20.62 -13.38 -9.57
N THR A 131 -20.73 -13.84 -10.82
CA THR A 131 -21.03 -13.00 -12.00
C THR A 131 -22.25 -13.50 -12.77
N THR A 132 -23.14 -14.27 -12.13
CA THR A 132 -24.40 -14.73 -12.73
C THR A 132 -25.22 -13.58 -13.30
N GLY A 133 -25.61 -13.69 -14.57
CA GLY A 133 -26.41 -12.68 -15.28
C GLY A 133 -25.64 -11.39 -15.63
N LYS A 134 -24.32 -11.36 -15.48
CA LYS A 134 -23.46 -10.22 -15.82
C LYS A 134 -22.92 -10.33 -17.24
N THR A 135 -22.72 -9.19 -17.88
CA THR A 135 -22.12 -9.08 -19.21
C THR A 135 -20.65 -8.70 -19.08
N ILE A 136 -19.80 -9.72 -19.10
CA ILE A 136 -18.34 -9.58 -19.04
C ILE A 136 -17.75 -10.40 -20.20
N THR A 137 -16.89 -9.76 -21.00
CA THR A 137 -16.24 -10.34 -22.18
C THR A 137 -14.72 -10.21 -22.05
N LEU A 138 -13.99 -10.92 -22.92
CA LEU A 138 -12.55 -11.10 -22.78
C LEU A 138 -11.76 -9.79 -22.83
N GLY A 139 -11.99 -8.93 -23.82
CA GLY A 139 -11.19 -7.71 -24.01
C GLY A 139 -9.69 -8.01 -24.11
N SER A 140 -8.88 -7.22 -23.41
CA SER A 140 -7.45 -7.46 -23.16
C SER A 140 -7.20 -8.14 -21.80
N GLY A 141 -8.17 -8.94 -21.35
CA GLY A 141 -8.21 -9.58 -20.04
C GLY A 141 -6.89 -10.26 -19.67
N ALA A 142 -6.44 -10.05 -18.45
CA ALA A 142 -5.23 -10.65 -17.90
C ALA A 142 -5.39 -10.95 -16.41
N GLY A 143 -4.68 -11.98 -15.95
CA GLY A 143 -4.53 -12.32 -14.55
C GLY A 143 -3.09 -12.10 -14.09
N ALA A 144 -2.93 -11.49 -12.91
CA ALA A 144 -1.63 -11.20 -12.32
C ALA A 144 -1.54 -11.67 -10.86
N LYS A 145 -0.34 -12.11 -10.49
CA LYS A 145 0.03 -12.39 -9.10
C LYS A 145 0.73 -11.18 -8.50
N TYR A 146 0.23 -10.77 -7.34
CA TYR A 146 0.81 -9.75 -6.46
C TYR A 146 1.10 -10.36 -5.08
N PRO A 147 1.74 -9.63 -4.14
CA PRO A 147 1.94 -10.10 -2.77
C PRO A 147 0.67 -10.72 -2.19
N GLN A 148 0.75 -11.96 -1.76
CA GLN A 148 -0.37 -12.77 -1.31
C GLN A 148 -0.65 -12.57 0.16
N VAL A 149 -1.86 -12.91 0.63
CA VAL A 149 -2.21 -12.84 2.06
C VAL A 149 -1.28 -13.65 2.98
N SER A 150 -0.64 -14.70 2.44
CA SER A 150 0.36 -15.49 3.15
C SER A 150 1.75 -14.87 3.18
N ASP A 151 1.99 -13.82 2.38
CA ASP A 151 3.26 -13.11 2.39
C ASP A 151 3.30 -12.16 3.59
N ALA A 152 4.36 -12.28 4.40
CA ALA A 152 4.65 -11.37 5.49
C ALA A 152 5.30 -10.10 4.93
N LEU A 153 4.51 -9.04 4.79
CA LEU A 153 5.00 -7.72 4.41
C LEU A 153 5.28 -6.88 5.65
N THR A 154 6.53 -6.44 5.79
CA THR A 154 6.98 -5.58 6.90
C THR A 154 7.83 -4.46 6.35
N TRP A 155 7.95 -3.36 7.09
CA TRP A 155 8.85 -2.28 6.71
C TRP A 155 9.43 -1.59 7.94
N THR A 156 10.57 -0.94 7.75
CA THR A 156 11.15 0.02 8.68
C THR A 156 11.48 1.32 7.94
N GLY A 157 11.56 2.42 8.68
CA GLY A 157 11.90 3.72 8.12
C GLY A 157 11.35 4.86 8.97
N GLU A 158 11.55 6.09 8.49
CA GLU A 158 11.04 7.30 9.12
C GLU A 158 9.83 7.84 8.35
N PHE A 159 9.01 8.63 9.04
CA PHE A 159 7.89 9.34 8.42
C PHE A 159 7.66 10.68 9.11
N ASP A 160 7.25 11.66 8.32
CA ASP A 160 6.87 12.97 8.83
C ASP A 160 5.44 12.95 9.36
N VAL A 161 5.24 13.63 10.48
CA VAL A 161 3.92 13.92 11.04
C VAL A 161 3.60 15.38 10.78
N PRO A 162 2.63 15.70 9.91
CA PRO A 162 2.17 17.07 9.75
C PRO A 162 1.59 17.58 11.06
N VAL A 163 2.11 18.71 11.53
CA VAL A 163 1.63 19.37 12.75
C VAL A 163 1.34 20.84 12.46
N ARG A 164 0.42 21.41 13.20
CA ARG A 164 0.23 22.86 13.35
C ARG A 164 0.38 23.25 14.81
N PHE A 165 0.69 24.52 15.06
CA PHE A 165 0.51 25.08 16.38
C PHE A 165 -0.98 25.16 16.72
N ASP A 166 -1.33 24.87 17.98
CA ASP A 166 -2.69 25.01 18.51
C ASP A 166 -2.97 26.43 19.03
N THR A 167 -1.99 27.32 18.88
CA THR A 167 -2.07 28.73 19.25
C THR A 167 -1.75 29.61 18.04
N ASP A 168 -2.43 30.74 17.96
CA ASP A 168 -2.20 31.79 16.96
C ASP A 168 -1.16 32.83 17.42
N LYS A 169 -0.67 32.72 18.65
CA LYS A 169 0.32 33.62 19.26
C LYS A 169 1.52 32.88 19.80
N LEU A 170 2.71 33.39 19.42
CA LEU A 170 4.01 32.97 19.93
C LEU A 170 4.40 33.94 21.07
N LYS A 171 4.21 33.52 22.32
CA LYS A 171 4.61 34.33 23.47
C LYS A 171 6.11 34.16 23.73
N SER A 172 6.86 35.24 23.55
CA SER A 172 8.24 35.35 24.01
C SER A 172 8.29 36.22 25.27
N ARG A 173 9.14 35.82 26.23
CA ARG A 173 9.51 36.65 27.37
C ARG A 173 10.97 37.08 27.24
N PHE A 174 11.25 38.27 27.76
CA PHE A 174 12.60 38.77 27.91
C PHE A 174 13.13 38.27 29.26
N ASP A 175 14.20 37.49 29.24
CA ASP A 175 14.95 37.18 30.46
C ASP A 175 16.21 38.06 30.47
N ASN A 176 16.25 39.01 31.38
CA ASN A 176 17.39 39.92 31.60
C ASN A 176 18.49 39.23 32.42
N ALA A 177 18.91 38.04 31.99
CA ALA A 177 20.12 37.44 32.52
C ALA A 177 21.32 38.01 31.75
N GLU A 178 21.99 38.98 32.36
CA GLU A 178 23.28 39.49 31.86
C GLU A 178 24.32 38.36 31.93
N ILE A 179 24.76 37.85 30.78
CA ILE A 179 25.92 36.95 30.74
C ILE A 179 27.18 37.81 30.86
N THR A 180 27.86 37.70 32.00
CA THR A 180 29.24 38.19 32.13
C THR A 180 30.19 37.13 31.57
N MET A 181 30.33 37.06 30.25
CA MET A 181 31.41 36.33 29.59
C MET A 181 32.48 37.32 29.10
N PRO A 182 33.78 37.05 29.32
CA PRO A 182 34.83 37.97 28.89
C PRO A 182 34.78 38.20 27.37
N GLY A 183 34.52 39.43 26.95
CA GLY A 183 34.53 39.85 25.54
C GLY A 183 33.18 39.90 24.83
N VAL A 184 32.06 39.60 25.51
CA VAL A 184 30.70 39.74 24.96
C VAL A 184 29.98 40.87 25.69
N VAL A 185 29.54 41.91 24.97
CA VAL A 185 28.75 43.03 25.52
C VAL A 185 27.39 43.04 24.83
N GLY A 186 26.32 42.87 25.59
CA GLY A 186 24.96 43.22 25.14
C GLY A 186 24.15 42.12 24.45
N GLU A 187 24.40 40.84 24.70
CA GLU A 187 23.52 39.77 24.21
C GLU A 187 22.30 39.58 25.14
N THR A 188 21.10 39.56 24.55
CA THR A 188 19.81 39.43 25.24
C THR A 188 19.16 38.09 24.95
N PHE A 189 18.66 37.41 25.99
CA PHE A 189 17.95 36.14 25.86
C PHE A 189 16.45 36.36 25.67
N HIS A 190 15.92 35.76 24.61
CA HIS A 190 14.48 35.62 24.40
C HIS A 190 14.09 34.18 24.68
N TYR A 191 13.23 33.98 25.69
CA TYR A 191 12.65 32.67 25.97
C TYR A 191 11.28 32.57 25.32
N LEU A 192 11.04 31.48 24.57
CA LEU A 192 9.72 31.15 24.03
C LEU A 192 9.01 30.17 24.97
N GLU A 193 7.76 30.47 25.30
CA GLU A 193 6.92 29.54 26.07
C GLU A 193 6.65 28.26 25.25
N PRO A 194 6.46 27.10 25.91
CA PRO A 194 6.09 25.86 25.22
C PRO A 194 4.85 26.07 24.34
N LEU A 195 4.96 25.68 23.07
CA LEU A 195 3.89 25.82 22.09
C LEU A 195 3.21 24.46 21.90
N PRO A 196 1.92 24.32 22.22
CA PRO A 196 1.19 23.11 21.92
C PRO A 196 1.15 22.92 20.41
N ILE A 197 1.48 21.71 19.97
CA ILE A 197 1.33 21.28 18.57
C ILE A 197 0.25 20.22 18.50
N VAL A 198 -0.54 20.29 17.44
CA VAL A 198 -1.57 19.32 17.11
C VAL A 198 -1.25 18.71 15.77
N GLU A 199 -1.26 17.39 15.73
CA GLU A 199 -1.16 16.66 14.47
C GLU A 199 -2.35 17.00 13.57
N ILE A 200 -2.05 17.31 12.31
CA ILE A 200 -3.06 17.45 11.26
C ILE A 200 -3.25 16.08 10.64
N ARG A 201 -4.44 15.51 10.84
CA ARG A 201 -4.88 14.32 10.10
C ARG A 201 -5.78 14.79 8.97
N ASP A 202 -5.50 14.35 7.75
CA ASP A 202 -6.46 14.50 6.66
C ASP A 202 -7.71 13.71 7.04
N ILE A 203 -8.79 14.43 7.33
CA ILE A 203 -10.13 13.86 7.51
C ILE A 203 -10.63 13.52 6.10
N SER A 204 -10.46 12.26 5.70
CA SER A 204 -11.12 11.68 4.52
C SER A 204 -12.57 11.33 4.85
#